data_AF-A0A521DT19-F1
#
_entry.id   AF-A0A521DT19-F1
#
_cell.length_a   1.000
_cell.length_b   1.000
_cell.length_c   1.000
_cell.angle_alpha   90.00
_cell.angle_beta   90.00
_cell.angle_gamma   90.00
#
_symmetry.space_group_name_H-M   'P 1'
#
loop_
_entity.id
_entity.type
_entity.pdbx_description
1 polymer ?
#
loop_
_entity_poly.entity_id
_entity_poly.type
_entity_poly.pdbx_seq_one_letter_code
_entity_poly.pdbx_strand_id
1 'polypeptide(L)'
;MEETKIFYADGENPKMIEAYKKAQETFKYFWRELSWEYRRIVPGLDVACVKLAFTQEIDNETVVEHMWINDVNFDGENIYGILVNDPN
;
A
#
# COMPACT_ATOMS: atom_id res chain seq x y z
N MET A 1 -8.15 22.46 15.18
CA MET A 1 -7.46 21.46 14.34
C MET A 1 -5.98 21.66 14.60
N GLU A 2 -5.30 20.65 15.15
CA GLU A 2 -3.85 20.73 15.36
C GLU A 2 -3.13 20.77 14.00
N GLU A 3 -2.09 21.59 13.87
CA GLU A 3 -1.24 21.60 12.68
C GLU A 3 -0.56 20.24 12.53
N THR A 4 -1.01 19.46 11.53
CA THR A 4 -0.43 18.16 11.24
C THR A 4 0.90 18.39 10.51
N LYS A 5 2.01 18.05 11.17
CA LYS A 5 3.34 18.21 10.60
C LYS A 5 3.57 17.16 9.51
N ILE A 6 3.45 17.57 8.25
CA ILE A 6 3.69 16.71 7.08
C ILE A 6 5.19 16.73 6.75
N PHE A 7 5.78 15.54 6.67
CA PHE A 7 7.16 15.37 6.22
C PHE A 7 7.15 14.76 4.82
N TYR A 8 7.77 15.44 3.88
CA TYR A 8 7.99 14.90 2.54
C TYR A 8 9.29 14.11 2.55
N ALA A 9 9.20 12.83 2.19
CA ALA A 9 10.36 12.01 1.92
C ALA A 9 10.56 11.96 0.40
N ASP A 10 11.76 12.29 -0.04
CA ASP A 10 12.15 12.06 -1.43
C ASP A 10 12.13 10.56 -1.72
N GLY A 11 11.36 10.15 -2.73
CA GLY A 11 11.24 8.76 -3.15
C GLY A 11 12.54 8.17 -3.66
N GLU A 12 13.50 9.01 -4.07
CA GLU A 12 14.83 8.61 -4.52
C GLU A 12 15.82 8.44 -3.36
N ASN A 13 15.42 8.76 -2.13
CA ASN A 13 16.28 8.57 -0.96
C ASN A 13 16.64 7.07 -0.81
N PRO A 14 17.93 6.70 -0.73
CA PRO A 14 18.34 5.31 -0.61
C PRO A 14 17.68 4.54 0.55
N LYS A 15 17.42 5.22 1.68
CA LYS A 15 16.72 4.61 2.83
C LYS A 15 15.25 4.35 2.55
N MET A 16 14.60 5.19 1.74
CA MET A 16 13.21 4.96 1.31
C MET A 16 13.14 3.76 0.36
N ILE A 17 14.06 3.68 -0.59
CA ILE A 17 14.16 2.53 -1.51
C ILE A 17 14.39 1.23 -0.74
N GLU A 18 15.29 1.23 0.25
CA GLU A 18 15.53 0.08 1.13
C GLU A 18 14.27 -0.30 1.93
N ALA A 19 13.56 0.69 2.46
CA ALA A 19 12.31 0.48 3.20
C ALA A 19 11.21 -0.12 2.31
N TYR A 20 11.06 0.34 1.06
CA TYR A 20 10.10 -0.22 0.11
C TYR A 20 10.41 -1.68 -0.22
N LYS A 21 11.69 -1.98 -0.50
CA LYS A 21 12.12 -3.36 -0.79
C LYS A 21 11.85 -4.27 0.41
N LYS A 22 12.20 -3.83 1.62
CA LYS A 22 11.93 -4.58 2.85
C LYS A 22 10.43 -4.80 3.06
N ALA A 23 9.59 -3.78 2.82
CA ALA A 23 8.14 -3.91 2.93
C ALA A 23 7.58 -4.98 1.97
N GLN A 24 8.06 -5.02 0.73
CA GLN A 24 7.69 -6.05 -0.26
C GLN A 24 8.16 -7.45 0.19
N GLU A 25 9.41 -7.61 0.60
CA GLU A 25 9.98 -8.89 1.05
C GLU A 25 9.28 -9.46 2.31
N THR A 26 8.76 -8.56 3.15
CA THR A 26 8.12 -8.91 4.42
C THR A 26 6.59 -8.83 4.38
N PHE A 27 5.99 -8.58 3.21
CA PHE A 27 4.56 -8.39 3.05
C PHE A 27 3.71 -9.51 3.67
N LYS A 28 4.16 -10.77 3.56
CA LYS A 28 3.48 -11.92 4.17
C LYS A 28 3.24 -11.79 5.68
N TYR A 29 4.12 -11.09 6.40
CA TYR A 29 3.95 -10.85 7.84
C TYR A 29 2.87 -9.82 8.09
N PHE A 30 2.85 -8.73 7.31
CA PHE A 30 1.74 -7.77 7.32
C PHE A 30 0.40 -8.48 7.05
N TRP A 31 0.33 -9.30 6.01
CA TRP A 31 -0.88 -10.04 5.67
C TRP A 31 -1.30 -11.00 6.78
N ARG A 32 -0.35 -11.73 7.39
CA ARG A 32 -0.64 -12.62 8.51
C ARG A 32 -1.35 -11.87 9.64
N GLU A 33 -0.81 -10.73 10.08
CA GLU A 33 -1.40 -9.94 11.16
C GLU A 33 -2.75 -9.34 10.75
N LEU A 34 -2.86 -8.80 9.52
CA LEU A 34 -4.12 -8.24 9.02
C LEU A 34 -5.22 -9.31 8.90
N SER A 35 -4.86 -10.53 8.53
CA SER A 35 -5.82 -11.63 8.48
C SER A 35 -6.37 -11.97 9.88
N TRP A 36 -5.56 -11.85 10.94
CA TRP A 36 -6.03 -12.01 12.31
C TRP A 36 -6.92 -10.85 12.76
N GLU A 37 -6.57 -9.63 12.33
CA GLU A 37 -7.38 -8.44 12.57
C GLU A 37 -8.80 -8.58 12.00
N TYR A 38 -8.94 -9.09 10.77
CA TYR A 38 -10.25 -9.37 10.16
C TYR A 38 -11.10 -10.41 10.88
N ARG A 39 -10.51 -11.19 11.80
CA ARG A 39 -11.24 -12.18 12.62
C ARG A 39 -11.66 -11.62 13.98
N ARG A 40 -11.31 -10.38 14.31
CA ARG A 40 -11.73 -9.77 15.57
C ARG A 40 -13.24 -9.48 15.54
N ILE A 41 -13.87 -9.67 16.70
CA ILE A 41 -15.24 -9.19 16.93
C ILE A 41 -15.28 -7.67 17.00
N VAL A 42 -14.26 -7.08 17.63
CA VAL A 42 -14.06 -5.62 17.73
C VAL A 42 -12.76 -5.28 17.02
N PRO A 43 -12.79 -4.57 15.88
CA PRO A 43 -11.59 -4.12 15.19
C PRO A 43 -10.71 -3.26 16.10
N GLY A 44 -9.40 -3.51 16.06
CA GLY A 44 -8.36 -2.69 16.69
C GLY A 44 -7.67 -1.74 15.71
N LEU A 45 -7.85 -1.91 14.40
CA LEU A 45 -7.37 -0.98 13.37
C LEU A 45 -8.53 -0.24 12.69
N ASP A 46 -8.42 1.08 12.61
CA ASP A 46 -9.35 1.90 11.83
C ASP A 46 -9.02 1.88 10.32
N VAL A 47 -7.75 1.71 9.97
CA VAL A 47 -7.25 1.76 8.58
C VAL A 47 -6.14 0.74 8.38
N ALA A 48 -6.23 -0.02 7.29
CA ALA A 48 -5.16 -0.84 6.76
C ALA A 48 -5.15 -0.69 5.23
N CYS A 49 -4.05 -0.16 4.70
CA CYS A 49 -3.91 0.09 3.26
C CYS A 49 -2.56 -0.41 2.72
N VAL A 50 -2.54 -0.75 1.44
CA VAL A 50 -1.33 -1.09 0.68
C VAL A 50 -1.24 -0.15 -0.51
N LYS A 51 -0.05 0.39 -0.76
CA LYS A 51 0.23 1.21 -1.95
C LYS A 51 0.70 0.31 -3.08
N LEU A 52 0.06 0.40 -4.24
CA LEU A 52 0.35 -0.39 -5.43
C LEU A 52 0.74 0.52 -6.59
N ALA A 53 1.63 0.02 -7.45
CA ALA A 53 1.98 0.66 -8.71
C ALA A 53 1.11 0.07 -9.82
N PHE A 54 0.36 0.92 -10.52
CA PHE A 54 -0.42 0.60 -11.70
C PHE A 54 0.34 1.09 -12.92
N THR A 55 0.57 0.21 -13.89
CA THR A 55 1.35 0.51 -15.09
C THR A 55 0.46 0.48 -16.31
N GLN A 56 0.54 1.49 -17.16
CA GLN A 56 -0.17 1.57 -18.43
C GLN A 56 0.77 2.04 -19.53
N GLU A 57 0.64 1.46 -20.72
CA GLU A 57 1.33 1.93 -21.92
C GLU A 57 0.47 2.99 -22.63
N ILE A 58 0.99 4.21 -22.76
CA ILE A 58 0.35 5.33 -23.46
C ILE A 58 1.39 5.94 -24.41
N ASP A 59 1.07 6.05 -25.70
CA ASP A 59 1.95 6.66 -26.72
C ASP A 59 3.40 6.12 -26.71
N ASN A 60 3.56 4.81 -26.52
CA ASN A 60 4.85 4.10 -26.38
C ASN A 60 5.68 4.47 -25.12
N GLU A 61 5.06 5.07 -24.11
CA GLU A 61 5.64 5.33 -22.80
C GLU A 61 4.91 4.53 -21.69
N THR A 62 5.68 3.88 -20.82
CA THR A 62 5.14 3.23 -19.62
C THR A 62 4.88 4.30 -18.54
N VAL A 63 3.61 4.60 -18.31
CA VAL A 63 3.16 5.47 -17.22
C VAL A 63 2.92 4.63 -15.97
N VAL A 64 3.41 5.11 -14.82
CA VAL A 64 3.23 4.46 -13.52
C VAL A 64 2.49 5.38 -12.57
N GLU A 65 1.29 4.99 -12.14
CA GLU A 65 0.54 5.67 -11.10
C GLU A 65 0.59 4.84 -9.81
N HIS A 66 0.83 5.49 -8.67
CA HIS A 66 0.80 4.81 -7.38
C HIS A 66 -0.47 5.13 -6.61
N MET A 67 -1.29 4.12 -6.37
CA MET A 67 -2.58 4.26 -5.70
C MET A 67 -2.63 3.44 -4.41
N TRP A 68 -3.59 3.76 -3.54
CA TRP A 68 -3.81 3.04 -2.29
C TRP A 68 -5.03 2.14 -2.41
N ILE A 69 -4.90 0.91 -1.91
CA ILE A 69 -6.04 0.01 -1.71
C ILE A 69 -6.28 -0.24 -0.22
N ASN A 70 -7.55 -0.34 0.17
CA ASN A 70 -8.02 -0.87 1.45
C ASN A 70 -8.71 -2.24 1.22
N ASP A 71 -9.32 -2.81 2.27
CA ASP A 71 -9.93 -4.16 2.22
C ASP A 71 -9.00 -5.18 1.56
N VAL A 72 -7.74 -5.13 1.99
CA VAL A 72 -6.62 -5.83 1.38
C VAL A 72 -6.83 -7.32 1.53
N ASN A 73 -6.61 -8.07 0.46
CA ASN A 73 -6.65 -9.52 0.43
C ASN A 73 -5.44 -10.06 -0.34
N PHE A 74 -4.99 -11.26 0.02
CA PHE A 74 -3.86 -11.93 -0.62
C PHE A 74 -4.09 -13.44 -0.71
N ASP A 75 -4.05 -13.99 -1.93
CA ASP A 75 -4.29 -15.42 -2.20
C ASP A 75 -3.01 -16.28 -2.23
N GLY A 76 -1.85 -15.66 -2.05
CA GLY A 76 -0.53 -16.30 -2.17
C GLY A 76 0.26 -15.84 -3.40
N GLU A 77 -0.41 -15.20 -4.36
CA GLU A 77 0.18 -14.68 -5.59
C GLU A 77 -0.24 -13.23 -5.83
N ASN A 78 -1.53 -12.92 -5.74
CA ASN A 78 -2.12 -11.64 -6.07
C ASN A 78 -2.61 -10.91 -4.83
N ILE A 79 -2.37 -9.59 -4.81
CA ILE A 79 -2.95 -8.67 -3.84
C ILE A 79 -4.15 -7.99 -4.51
N TYR A 80 -5.29 -7.97 -3.83
CA TYR A 80 -6.49 -7.29 -4.30
C TYR A 80 -7.20 -6.57 -3.15
N GLY A 81 -8.05 -5.61 -3.48
CA GLY A 81 -8.74 -4.78 -2.51
C GLY A 81 -9.59 -3.73 -3.21
N ILE A 82 -9.99 -2.70 -2.47
CA ILE A 82 -10.79 -1.59 -2.99
C ILE A 82 -9.89 -0.35 -3.10
N LEU A 83 -9.93 0.35 -4.25
CA LEU A 83 -9.19 1.60 -4.42
C LEU A 83 -9.73 2.68 -3.48
N VAL A 84 -8.83 3.35 -2.76
CA VAL A 84 -9.16 4.43 -1.81
C VAL A 84 -9.24 5.79 -2.51
N ASN A 85 -8.59 5.92 -3.67
CA ASN A 85 -8.54 7.13 -4.47
C ASN A 85 -8.99 6.85 -5.91
N ASP A 86 -9.58 7.86 -6.55
CA ASP A 86 -9.82 7.82 -7.98
C ASP A 86 -8.50 7.94 -8.75
N PRO A 87 -8.35 7.21 -9.87
CA PRO A 87 -7.23 7.39 -10.79
C PRO A 87 -7.33 8.75 -11.50
N ASN A 88 -6.20 9.32 -11.91
CA ASN A 88 -6.13 10.61 -12.62
C ASN A 88 -5.97 10.46 -14.13
#